data_AF-A0AAV8YE77-F1
#
_entry.id   AF-A0AAV8YE77-F1
#
_cell.length_a   1.000
_cell.length_b   1.000
_cell.length_c   1.000
_cell.angle_alpha   90.00
_cell.angle_beta   90.00
_cell.angle_gamma   90.00
#
_symmetry.space_group_name_H-M   'P 1'
#
loop_
_entity.id
_entity.type
_entity.pdbx_description
1 polymer ?
#
loop_
_entity_poly.entity_id
_entity_poly.type
_entity_poly.pdbx_seq_one_letter_code
_entity_poly.pdbx_strand_id
1 'polypeptide(L)'
;CQLPEEFSNSSYHLNETVLKQHFPWDPSHHKYSSCEIIIENKTQACENYIFDDKVYGYTSVIEFQLECKKAYLIATSNSIFMVGVMIGSIVFGEMSDRYGRKLTFFISLVIQLVFGIIASFAPEYWTFTIARAVVGATTSGVFLVAYVIGLEMVGPAMRTIAGTVTQMFFSVGYMLTALFAYYIHEWRLLQFCLTIPGVLFIPESSRWLMSKNRIPEAKRLIQIAAKSNKVTISEETLNSLLASTEESFKTKDPNIKAASVVDIIKYPSLRKRTLIIFFDW
;
A
#
# COMPACT_ATOMS: atom_id res chain seq x y z
N CYS A 1 29.66 9.06 -12.37
CA CYS A 1 29.40 8.80 -13.80
C CYS A 1 30.37 7.74 -14.28
N GLN A 2 29.91 6.79 -15.07
CA GLN A 2 30.77 5.79 -15.71
C GLN A 2 31.70 6.46 -16.75
N LEU A 3 33.00 6.19 -16.68
CA LEU A 3 33.97 6.63 -17.70
C LEU A 3 33.86 5.73 -18.95
N PRO A 4 34.21 6.22 -20.16
CA PRO A 4 34.06 5.47 -21.40
C PRO A 4 34.78 4.11 -21.45
N GLU A 5 35.90 3.99 -20.73
CA GLU A 5 36.73 2.78 -20.69
C GLU A 5 36.41 1.86 -19.49
N GLU A 6 35.46 2.25 -18.63
CA GLU A 6 35.08 1.46 -17.45
C GLU A 6 34.02 0.41 -17.77
N PHE A 7 34.20 -0.78 -17.20
CA PHE A 7 33.15 -1.78 -17.15
C PHE A 7 32.05 -1.36 -16.16
N SER A 8 30.81 -1.76 -16.43
CA SER A 8 29.63 -1.43 -15.60
C SER A 8 29.72 -1.89 -14.14
N ASN A 9 30.56 -2.89 -13.85
CA ASN A 9 30.69 -3.51 -12.53
C ASN A 9 31.89 -2.97 -11.73
N SER A 10 32.51 -1.88 -12.18
CA SER A 10 33.74 -1.38 -11.56
C SER A 10 33.41 -0.61 -10.28
N SER A 11 33.54 -1.20 -9.08
CA SER A 11 33.34 -0.47 -7.81
C SER A 11 34.68 -0.09 -7.16
N TYR A 12 35.09 1.18 -7.33
CA TYR A 12 36.34 1.68 -6.76
C TYR A 12 36.28 3.17 -6.45
N HIS A 13 37.14 3.63 -5.54
CA HIS A 13 37.29 5.04 -5.25
C HIS A 13 38.22 5.67 -6.29
N LEU A 14 37.72 6.70 -6.98
CA LEU A 14 38.53 7.47 -7.90
C LEU A 14 39.53 8.34 -7.13
N ASN A 15 40.79 8.30 -7.56
CA ASN A 15 41.80 9.23 -7.06
C ASN A 15 41.43 10.68 -7.41
N GLU A 16 41.85 11.63 -6.55
CA GLU A 16 41.51 13.05 -6.72
C GLU A 16 41.96 13.62 -8.08
N THR A 17 43.07 13.12 -8.63
CA THR A 17 43.56 13.50 -9.96
C THR A 17 42.60 13.11 -11.08
N VAL A 18 42.01 11.91 -11.01
CA VAL A 18 41.05 11.41 -12.01
C VAL A 18 39.74 12.19 -11.89
N LEU A 19 39.31 12.47 -10.66
CA LEU A 19 38.13 13.31 -10.41
C LEU A 19 38.28 14.71 -11.03
N LYS A 20 39.42 15.37 -10.82
CA LYS A 20 39.73 16.69 -11.40
C LYS A 20 39.73 16.70 -12.93
N GLN A 21 40.18 15.61 -13.54
CA GLN A 21 40.34 15.52 -14.99
C GLN A 21 39.01 15.27 -15.71
N HIS A 22 38.15 14.40 -15.14
CA HIS A 22 36.96 13.92 -15.84
C HIS A 22 35.65 14.50 -15.33
N PHE A 23 35.61 15.13 -14.16
CA PHE A 23 34.36 15.62 -13.58
C PHE A 23 34.43 17.12 -13.31
N PRO A 24 33.44 17.91 -13.74
CA PRO A 24 33.44 19.34 -13.48
C PRO A 24 33.23 19.61 -11.99
N TRP A 25 33.92 20.61 -11.46
CA TRP A 25 33.76 21.06 -10.08
C TRP A 25 32.49 21.89 -9.94
N ASP A 26 31.60 21.51 -9.01
CA ASP A 26 30.42 22.30 -8.66
C ASP A 26 30.74 23.23 -7.47
N PRO A 27 30.87 24.55 -7.71
CA PRO A 27 31.19 25.50 -6.65
C PRO A 27 30.06 25.70 -5.65
N SER A 28 28.81 25.39 -6.00
CA SER A 28 27.67 25.57 -5.09
C SER A 28 27.65 24.53 -3.98
N HIS A 29 28.00 23.28 -4.30
CA HIS A 29 28.00 22.16 -3.36
C HIS A 29 29.41 21.75 -2.90
N HIS A 30 30.46 22.44 -3.35
CA HIS A 30 31.87 22.14 -3.03
C HIS A 30 32.24 20.67 -3.28
N LYS A 31 31.76 20.10 -4.39
CA LYS A 31 32.00 18.70 -4.78
C LYS A 31 32.10 18.57 -6.30
N TYR A 32 32.68 17.48 -6.78
CA TYR A 32 32.65 17.14 -8.21
C TYR A 32 31.23 16.74 -8.62
N SER A 33 30.82 17.16 -9.82
CA SER A 33 29.51 16.83 -10.39
C SER A 33 29.38 15.32 -10.60
N SER A 34 28.28 14.74 -10.11
CA SER A 34 27.95 13.33 -10.36
C SER A 34 27.19 13.14 -11.68
N CYS A 35 26.68 14.24 -12.25
CA CYS A 35 25.73 14.26 -13.36
C CYS A 35 26.33 14.60 -14.71
N GLU A 36 27.55 15.13 -14.71
CA GLU A 36 28.26 15.60 -15.90
C GLU A 36 29.66 15.01 -15.94
N ILE A 37 30.17 14.83 -17.15
CA ILE A 37 31.48 14.26 -17.43
C ILE A 37 32.18 15.10 -18.51
N ILE A 38 33.50 15.22 -18.41
CA ILE A 38 34.35 15.93 -19.36
C ILE A 38 34.99 14.89 -20.28
N ILE A 39 34.63 14.94 -21.56
CA ILE A 39 35.20 14.10 -22.62
C ILE A 39 35.67 15.04 -23.73
N GLU A 40 36.95 14.96 -24.11
CA GLU A 40 37.57 15.83 -25.13
C GLU A 40 37.37 17.34 -24.88
N ASN A 41 37.55 17.78 -23.62
CA ASN A 41 37.33 19.17 -23.17
C ASN A 41 35.89 19.70 -23.32
N LYS A 42 34.90 18.82 -23.59
CA LYS A 42 33.49 19.19 -23.60
C LYS A 42 32.77 18.54 -22.43
N THR A 43 31.97 19.34 -21.73
CA THR A 43 31.07 18.84 -20.70
C THR A 43 29.86 18.20 -21.36
N GLN A 44 29.60 16.95 -21.02
CA GLN A 44 28.46 16.18 -21.49
C GLN A 44 27.69 15.62 -20.30
N ALA A 45 26.39 15.35 -20.50
CA ALA A 45 25.58 14.73 -19.47
C ALA A 45 25.93 13.24 -19.32
N CYS A 46 25.96 12.78 -18.08
CA CYS A 46 26.19 11.38 -17.78
C CYS A 46 25.02 10.50 -18.25
N GLU A 47 25.31 9.39 -18.93
CA GLU A 47 24.30 8.42 -19.35
C GLU A 47 24.15 7.25 -18.38
N ASN A 48 25.27 6.74 -17.85
CA ASN A 48 25.33 5.58 -16.96
C ASN A 48 26.09 5.90 -15.68
N TYR A 49 25.61 5.34 -14.56
CA TYR A 49 26.15 5.59 -13.24
C TYR A 49 26.64 4.28 -12.61
N ILE A 50 27.85 4.36 -12.08
CA ILE A 50 28.42 3.36 -11.19
C ILE A 50 28.13 3.81 -9.76
N PHE A 51 27.60 2.90 -8.96
CA PHE A 51 27.24 3.13 -7.57
C PHE A 51 28.10 2.27 -6.64
N ASP A 52 28.34 2.76 -5.43
CA ASP A 52 28.88 1.95 -4.35
C ASP A 52 27.73 1.16 -3.71
N ASP A 53 27.70 -0.15 -3.96
CA ASP A 53 26.69 -1.09 -3.49
C ASP A 53 27.03 -1.69 -2.12
N LYS A 54 28.18 -1.37 -1.52
CA LYS A 54 28.65 -2.01 -0.28
C LYS A 54 27.80 -1.68 0.94
N VAL A 55 27.20 -0.50 0.98
CA VAL A 55 26.46 -0.01 2.17
C VAL A 55 24.96 -0.30 2.06
N TYR A 56 24.37 -0.03 0.90
CA TYR A 56 22.91 -0.09 0.72
C TYR A 56 22.46 -1.19 -0.24
N GLY A 57 23.39 -2.01 -0.76
CA GLY A 57 23.09 -3.04 -1.76
C GLY A 57 22.52 -2.47 -3.06
N TYR A 58 21.90 -3.32 -3.85
CA TYR A 58 21.09 -2.87 -4.98
C TYR A 58 19.80 -2.26 -4.45
N THR A 59 19.59 -0.98 -4.75
CA THR A 59 18.32 -0.27 -4.50
C THR A 59 17.60 -0.03 -5.82
N SER A 60 16.30 0.28 -5.78
CA SER A 60 15.55 0.61 -7.00
C SER A 60 16.10 1.84 -7.73
N VAL A 61 16.75 2.76 -7.02
CA VAL A 61 17.42 3.94 -7.60
C VAL A 61 18.66 3.51 -8.39
N ILE A 62 19.47 2.62 -7.82
CA ILE A 62 20.68 2.07 -8.45
C ILE A 62 20.31 1.23 -9.68
N GLU A 63 19.35 0.33 -9.52
CA GLU A 63 18.97 -0.61 -10.57
C GLU A 63 18.32 0.07 -11.77
N PHE A 64 17.45 1.05 -11.55
CA PHE A 64 16.83 1.82 -12.63
C PHE A 64 17.60 3.09 -13.02
N GLN A 65 18.78 3.33 -12.42
CA GLN A 65 19.67 4.45 -12.73
C GLN A 65 18.94 5.82 -12.59
N LEU A 66 18.20 6.00 -11.50
CA LEU A 66 17.28 7.14 -11.28
C LEU A 66 17.98 8.36 -10.68
N GLU A 67 19.08 8.79 -11.30
CA GLU A 67 19.86 9.95 -10.85
C GLU A 67 19.79 11.10 -11.86
N CYS A 68 20.14 12.30 -11.39
CA CYS A 68 20.29 13.50 -12.23
C CYS A 68 19.08 13.76 -13.15
N LYS A 69 19.22 13.57 -14.47
CA LYS A 69 18.15 13.76 -15.46
C LYS A 69 16.94 12.86 -15.21
N LYS A 70 17.13 11.69 -14.57
CA LYS A 70 16.08 10.72 -14.26
C LYS A 70 15.58 10.80 -12.81
N ALA A 71 16.16 11.66 -11.97
CA ALA A 71 15.79 11.76 -10.54
C ALA A 71 14.30 12.09 -10.33
N TYR A 72 13.69 12.86 -11.23
CA TYR A 72 12.25 13.19 -11.18
C TYR A 72 11.33 11.96 -11.27
N LEU A 73 11.82 10.84 -11.82
CA LEU A 73 11.08 9.59 -11.92
C LEU A 73 10.81 8.97 -10.54
N ILE A 74 11.64 9.24 -9.53
CA ILE A 74 11.37 8.80 -8.16
C ILE A 74 10.07 9.45 -7.66
N ALA A 75 9.99 10.79 -7.77
CA ALA A 75 8.80 11.55 -7.39
C ALA A 75 7.59 11.13 -8.24
N THR A 76 7.78 10.94 -9.54
CA THR A 76 6.73 10.50 -10.47
C THR A 76 6.13 9.16 -10.05
N SER A 77 6.97 8.19 -9.66
CA SER A 77 6.49 6.88 -9.21
C SER A 77 5.67 6.99 -7.91
N ASN A 78 6.08 7.84 -6.98
CA ASN A 78 5.33 8.08 -5.75
C ASN A 78 4.01 8.82 -6.01
N SER A 79 3.99 9.78 -6.92
CA SER A 79 2.76 10.46 -7.34
C SER A 79 1.78 9.50 -8.00
N ILE A 80 2.25 8.62 -8.89
CA ILE A 80 1.41 7.60 -9.53
C ILE A 80 0.87 6.61 -8.49
N PHE A 81 1.66 6.23 -7.49
CA PHE A 81 1.18 5.44 -6.35
C PHE A 81 0.03 6.14 -5.63
N MET A 82 0.14 7.44 -5.33
CA MET A 82 -0.92 8.21 -4.67
C MET A 82 -2.18 8.38 -5.54
N VAL A 83 -2.03 8.53 -6.85
CA VAL A 83 -3.16 8.47 -7.78
C VAL A 83 -3.85 7.11 -7.70
N GLY A 84 -3.07 6.02 -7.62
CA GLY A 84 -3.56 4.68 -7.32
C GLY A 84 -4.39 4.65 -6.04
N VAL A 85 -3.84 5.14 -4.91
CA VAL A 85 -4.54 5.23 -3.61
C VAL A 85 -5.88 5.97 -3.73
N MET A 86 -5.91 7.10 -4.44
CA MET A 86 -7.12 7.89 -4.67
C MET A 86 -8.17 7.13 -5.49
N ILE A 87 -7.78 6.51 -6.59
CA ILE A 87 -8.72 5.71 -7.42
C ILE A 87 -9.23 4.52 -6.61
N GLY A 88 -8.33 3.86 -5.87
CA GLY A 88 -8.64 2.72 -5.03
C GLY A 88 -9.62 3.03 -3.90
N SER A 89 -9.50 4.20 -3.26
CA SER A 89 -10.42 4.57 -2.17
C SER A 89 -11.86 4.75 -2.67
N ILE A 90 -12.04 5.27 -3.88
CA ILE A 90 -13.35 5.40 -4.52
C ILE A 90 -13.88 4.01 -4.94
N VAL A 91 -13.08 3.24 -5.68
CA VAL A 91 -13.52 1.95 -6.25
C VAL A 91 -13.77 0.91 -5.16
N PHE A 92 -12.80 0.69 -4.27
CA PHE A 92 -12.94 -0.30 -3.21
C PHE A 92 -13.87 0.18 -2.09
N GLY A 93 -14.01 1.49 -1.87
CA GLY A 93 -15.04 2.05 -0.98
C GLY A 93 -16.45 1.67 -1.45
N GLU A 94 -16.78 1.99 -2.70
CA GLU A 94 -18.07 1.64 -3.29
C GLU A 94 -18.28 0.11 -3.34
N MET A 95 -17.24 -0.65 -3.70
CA MET A 95 -17.29 -2.11 -3.75
C MET A 95 -17.57 -2.70 -2.35
N SER A 96 -16.95 -2.18 -1.31
CA SER A 96 -17.15 -2.58 0.09
C SER A 96 -18.59 -2.38 0.55
N ASP A 97 -19.22 -1.27 0.16
CA ASP A 97 -20.59 -0.97 0.54
C ASP A 97 -21.63 -1.76 -0.27
N ARG A 98 -21.34 -2.04 -1.55
CA ARG A 98 -22.25 -2.81 -2.44
C ARG A 98 -22.17 -4.33 -2.24
N TYR A 99 -20.96 -4.89 -2.31
CA TYR A 99 -20.73 -6.33 -2.31
C TYR A 99 -20.36 -6.89 -0.93
N GLY A 100 -20.12 -5.99 0.03
CA GLY A 100 -19.80 -6.32 1.41
C GLY A 100 -18.31 -6.27 1.71
N ARG A 101 -18.01 -5.81 2.92
CA ARG A 101 -16.66 -5.44 3.36
C ARG A 101 -15.63 -6.56 3.30
N LYS A 102 -15.99 -7.77 3.78
CA LYS A 102 -15.04 -8.90 3.80
C LYS A 102 -14.63 -9.33 2.40
N LEU A 103 -15.59 -9.40 1.47
CA LEU A 103 -15.30 -9.82 0.09
C LEU A 103 -14.34 -8.82 -0.57
N THR A 104 -14.64 -7.52 -0.43
CA THR A 104 -13.79 -6.44 -0.94
C THR A 104 -12.40 -6.46 -0.30
N PHE A 105 -12.31 -6.66 1.01
CA PHE A 105 -11.03 -6.79 1.72
C PHE A 105 -10.20 -7.94 1.15
N PHE A 106 -10.79 -9.13 0.97
CA PHE A 106 -10.09 -10.30 0.44
C PHE A 106 -9.65 -10.10 -1.02
N ILE A 107 -10.52 -9.57 -1.88
CA ILE A 107 -10.18 -9.27 -3.28
C ILE A 107 -9.02 -8.27 -3.32
N SER A 108 -9.10 -7.19 -2.54
CA SER A 108 -8.05 -6.17 -2.47
C SER A 108 -6.72 -6.79 -2.03
N LEU A 109 -6.75 -7.65 -1.01
CA LEU A 109 -5.57 -8.34 -0.49
C LEU A 109 -4.95 -9.28 -1.53
N VAL A 110 -5.75 -10.07 -2.26
CA VAL A 110 -5.24 -10.94 -3.34
C VAL A 110 -4.60 -10.13 -4.46
N ILE A 111 -5.24 -9.05 -4.91
CA ILE A 111 -4.68 -8.17 -5.94
C ILE A 111 -3.39 -7.53 -5.41
N GLN A 112 -3.37 -7.06 -4.16
CA GLN A 112 -2.18 -6.46 -3.55
C GLN A 112 -1.01 -7.43 -3.51
N LEU A 113 -1.25 -8.69 -3.18
CA LEU A 113 -0.23 -9.74 -3.17
C LEU A 113 0.34 -10.01 -4.56
N VAL A 114 -0.53 -10.22 -5.55
CA VAL A 114 -0.12 -10.49 -6.93
C VAL A 114 0.72 -9.35 -7.47
N PHE A 115 0.24 -8.11 -7.34
CA PHE A 115 0.97 -6.95 -7.84
C PHE A 115 2.19 -6.57 -6.98
N GLY A 116 2.18 -6.90 -5.68
CA GLY A 116 3.35 -6.77 -4.80
C GLY A 116 4.50 -7.69 -5.22
N ILE A 117 4.18 -8.92 -5.63
CA ILE A 117 5.15 -9.88 -6.21
C ILE A 117 5.57 -9.45 -7.61
N ILE A 118 4.65 -9.00 -8.47
CA ILE A 118 5.02 -8.46 -9.79
C ILE A 118 5.99 -7.28 -9.62
N ALA A 119 5.77 -6.40 -8.64
CA ALA A 119 6.68 -5.29 -8.36
C ALA A 119 8.07 -5.77 -7.91
N SER A 120 8.20 -6.87 -7.16
CA SER A 120 9.52 -7.39 -6.78
C SER A 120 10.30 -7.98 -7.96
N PHE A 121 9.62 -8.49 -8.99
CA PHE A 121 10.23 -9.06 -10.20
C PHE A 121 10.20 -8.13 -11.42
N ALA A 122 9.75 -6.88 -11.27
CA ALA A 122 9.58 -5.95 -12.37
C ALA A 122 10.94 -5.66 -13.07
N PRO A 123 11.09 -5.95 -14.37
CA PRO A 123 12.38 -5.80 -15.06
C PRO A 123 12.69 -4.33 -15.42
N GLU A 124 11.67 -3.51 -15.65
CA GLU A 124 11.82 -2.09 -15.95
C GLU A 124 11.04 -1.17 -15.01
N TYR A 125 11.49 0.10 -14.96
CA TYR A 125 10.90 1.16 -14.16
C TYR A 125 9.38 1.27 -14.33
N TRP A 126 8.86 1.29 -15.55
CA TRP A 126 7.42 1.50 -15.78
C TRP A 126 6.56 0.34 -15.29
N THR A 127 7.02 -0.90 -15.47
CA THR A 127 6.33 -2.07 -14.93
C THR A 127 6.33 -2.05 -13.40
N PHE A 128 7.44 -1.65 -12.78
CA PHE A 128 7.52 -1.43 -11.34
C PHE A 128 6.52 -0.35 -10.88
N THR A 129 6.51 0.81 -11.54
CA THR A 129 5.65 1.94 -11.19
C THR A 129 4.16 1.63 -11.37
N ILE A 130 3.77 0.95 -12.46
CA ILE A 130 2.37 0.54 -12.70
C ILE A 130 1.94 -0.50 -11.67
N ALA A 131 2.78 -1.50 -11.38
CA ALA A 131 2.47 -2.48 -10.34
C ALA A 131 2.32 -1.82 -8.97
N ARG A 132 3.19 -0.86 -8.63
CA ARG A 132 3.07 -0.02 -7.43
C ARG A 132 1.79 0.80 -7.42
N ALA A 133 1.35 1.34 -8.56
CA ALA A 133 0.07 2.06 -8.67
C ALA A 133 -1.12 1.17 -8.26
N VAL A 134 -1.14 -0.07 -8.74
CA VAL A 134 -2.17 -1.06 -8.39
C VAL A 134 -2.07 -1.44 -6.91
N VAL A 135 -0.86 -1.65 -6.38
CA VAL A 135 -0.64 -1.85 -4.94
C VAL A 135 -1.19 -0.66 -4.13
N GLY A 136 -0.96 0.57 -4.56
CA GLY A 136 -1.53 1.78 -3.97
C GLY A 136 -3.05 1.76 -3.96
N ALA A 137 -3.69 1.42 -5.08
CA ALA A 137 -5.14 1.29 -5.16
C ALA A 137 -5.69 0.24 -4.19
N THR A 138 -5.06 -0.94 -4.13
CA THR A 138 -5.47 -2.01 -3.22
C THR A 138 -5.18 -1.69 -1.76
N THR A 139 -4.21 -0.82 -1.46
CA THR A 139 -3.89 -0.39 -0.09
C THR A 139 -5.09 0.31 0.52
N SER A 140 -5.80 1.15 -0.24
CA SER A 140 -7.08 1.72 0.17
C SER A 140 -8.14 0.65 0.45
N GLY A 141 -8.25 -0.36 -0.42
CA GLY A 141 -9.20 -1.47 -0.26
C GLY A 141 -8.90 -2.40 0.92
N VAL A 142 -7.65 -2.49 1.35
CA VAL A 142 -7.25 -3.26 2.54
C VAL A 142 -7.40 -2.40 3.80
N PHE A 143 -6.73 -1.24 3.84
CA PHE A 143 -6.69 -0.39 5.03
C PHE A 143 -8.06 0.22 5.38
N LEU A 144 -8.72 0.90 4.43
CA LEU A 144 -9.99 1.57 4.71
C LEU A 144 -11.03 0.54 5.12
N VAL A 145 -11.16 -0.54 4.36
CA VAL A 145 -12.17 -1.57 4.63
C VAL A 145 -11.91 -2.28 5.96
N ALA A 146 -10.66 -2.60 6.29
CA ALA A 146 -10.31 -3.16 7.59
C ALA A 146 -10.62 -2.19 8.74
N TYR A 147 -10.28 -0.91 8.57
CA TYR A 147 -10.58 0.13 9.54
C TYR A 147 -12.09 0.21 9.80
N VAL A 148 -12.90 0.26 8.74
CA VAL A 148 -14.35 0.35 8.94
C VAL A 148 -14.94 -0.95 9.52
N ILE A 149 -14.41 -2.13 9.17
CA ILE A 149 -14.78 -3.40 9.84
C ILE A 149 -14.48 -3.32 11.34
N GLY A 150 -13.29 -2.85 11.73
CA GLY A 150 -12.92 -2.70 13.13
C GLY A 150 -13.87 -1.78 13.90
N LEU A 151 -14.28 -0.66 13.29
CA LEU A 151 -15.25 0.27 13.86
C LEU A 151 -16.68 -0.29 13.96
N GLU A 152 -17.07 -1.18 13.06
CA GLU A 152 -18.37 -1.87 13.10
C GLU A 152 -18.45 -2.97 14.15
N MET A 153 -17.31 -3.56 14.53
CA MET A 153 -17.24 -4.58 15.56
C MET A 153 -17.36 -4.01 16.98
N VAL A 154 -17.26 -2.69 17.14
CA VAL A 154 -17.30 -2.03 18.44
C VAL A 154 -18.48 -1.06 18.57
N GLY A 155 -18.96 -0.89 19.79
CA GLY A 155 -20.01 0.09 20.10
C GLY A 155 -19.51 1.54 19.92
N PRO A 156 -20.42 2.53 19.77
CA PRO A 156 -20.07 3.93 19.51
C PRO A 156 -19.05 4.53 20.48
N ALA A 157 -19.14 4.19 21.77
CA ALA A 157 -18.24 4.68 22.81
C ALA A 157 -16.79 4.23 22.63
N MET A 158 -16.57 3.08 21.97
CA MET A 158 -15.24 2.47 21.81
C MET A 158 -14.63 2.72 20.42
N ARG A 159 -15.36 3.38 19.51
CA ARG A 159 -14.90 3.62 18.13
C ARG A 159 -13.60 4.41 18.06
N THR A 160 -13.45 5.44 18.89
CA THR A 160 -12.21 6.22 18.95
C THR A 160 -11.02 5.34 19.33
N ILE A 161 -11.18 4.52 20.37
CA ILE A 161 -10.11 3.62 20.83
C ILE A 161 -9.77 2.58 19.77
N ALA A 162 -10.78 1.94 19.16
CA ALA A 162 -10.56 0.96 18.09
C ALA A 162 -9.86 1.57 16.87
N GLY A 163 -10.24 2.80 16.50
CA GLY A 163 -9.59 3.55 15.43
C GLY A 163 -8.12 3.85 15.76
N THR A 164 -7.83 4.32 16.97
CA THR A 164 -6.45 4.60 17.41
C THR A 164 -5.60 3.35 17.44
N VAL A 165 -6.12 2.22 17.95
CA VAL A 165 -5.42 0.93 17.97
C VAL A 165 -5.09 0.47 16.54
N THR A 166 -6.02 0.67 15.59
CA THR A 166 -5.77 0.35 14.18
C THR A 166 -4.58 1.15 13.62
N GLN A 167 -4.47 2.44 13.98
CA GLN A 167 -3.32 3.26 13.59
C GLN A 167 -2.01 2.84 14.28
N MET A 168 -2.06 2.32 15.51
CA MET A 168 -0.86 1.78 16.17
C MET A 168 -0.25 0.62 15.39
N PHE A 169 -1.08 -0.28 14.82
CA PHE A 169 -0.58 -1.37 13.97
C PHE A 169 0.12 -0.85 12.72
N PHE A 170 -0.35 0.26 12.16
CA PHE A 170 0.30 0.90 11.02
C PHE A 170 1.70 1.43 11.38
N SER A 171 1.83 2.11 12.52
CA SER A 171 3.14 2.57 13.05
C SER A 171 4.10 1.41 13.32
N VAL A 172 3.61 0.34 13.94
CA VAL A 172 4.42 -0.88 14.17
C VAL A 172 4.84 -1.51 12.84
N GLY A 173 3.95 -1.54 11.84
CA GLY A 173 4.27 -2.02 10.48
C GLY A 173 5.40 -1.22 9.83
N TYR A 174 5.40 0.11 9.96
CA TYR A 174 6.51 0.94 9.49
C TYR A 174 7.81 0.67 10.22
N MET A 175 7.78 0.54 11.54
CA MET A 175 8.96 0.18 12.34
C MET A 175 9.53 -1.19 11.93
N LEU A 176 8.66 -2.18 11.72
CA LEU A 176 9.06 -3.50 11.24
C LEU A 176 9.65 -3.43 9.83
N THR A 177 9.09 -2.60 8.96
CA THR A 177 9.64 -2.38 7.60
C THR A 177 11.05 -1.82 7.66
N ALA A 178 11.32 -0.83 8.53
CA ALA A 178 12.66 -0.30 8.75
C ALA A 178 13.62 -1.36 9.31
N LEU A 179 13.13 -2.21 10.24
CA LEU A 179 13.91 -3.33 10.78
C LEU A 179 14.26 -4.35 9.69
N PHE A 180 13.31 -4.73 8.83
CA PHE A 180 13.58 -5.64 7.71
C PHE A 180 14.54 -5.02 6.70
N ALA A 181 14.42 -3.73 6.40
CA ALA A 181 15.33 -3.02 5.50
C ALA A 181 16.77 -2.94 6.05
N TYR A 182 16.94 -2.99 7.38
CA TYR A 182 18.27 -3.07 8.00
C TYR A 182 18.96 -4.42 7.76
N TYR A 183 18.21 -5.52 7.74
CA TYR A 183 18.78 -6.86 7.52
C TYR A 183 18.80 -7.26 6.04
N ILE A 184 17.81 -6.82 5.25
CA ILE A 184 17.63 -7.17 3.85
C ILE A 184 17.93 -5.94 3.00
N HIS A 185 19.15 -5.90 2.46
CA HIS A 185 19.64 -4.80 1.63
C HIS A 185 19.13 -4.89 0.18
N GLU A 186 18.80 -6.10 -0.28
CA GLU A 186 18.22 -6.33 -1.61
C GLU A 186 16.74 -5.90 -1.65
N TRP A 187 16.45 -4.78 -2.33
CA TRP A 187 15.10 -4.19 -2.34
C TRP A 187 14.02 -5.12 -2.90
N ARG A 188 14.37 -5.96 -3.89
CA ARG A 188 13.45 -6.94 -4.49
C ARG A 188 13.06 -8.02 -3.49
N LEU A 189 14.04 -8.54 -2.75
CA LEU A 189 13.81 -9.53 -1.70
C LEU A 189 13.02 -8.93 -0.54
N LEU A 190 13.34 -7.68 -0.16
CA LEU A 190 12.60 -6.95 0.86
C LEU A 190 11.12 -6.79 0.46
N GLN A 191 10.85 -6.35 -0.77
CA GLN A 191 9.49 -6.21 -1.31
C GLN A 191 8.73 -7.56 -1.29
N PHE A 192 9.40 -8.65 -1.66
CA PHE A 192 8.84 -10.01 -1.63
C PHE A 192 8.51 -10.46 -0.19
N CYS A 193 9.48 -10.33 0.73
CA CYS A 193 9.34 -10.70 2.13
C CYS A 193 8.25 -9.90 2.87
N LEU A 194 8.05 -8.62 2.54
CA LEU A 194 6.99 -7.80 3.13
C LEU A 194 5.60 -8.16 2.59
N THR A 195 5.53 -8.72 1.38
CA THR A 195 4.25 -9.06 0.74
C THR A 195 3.67 -10.38 1.28
N ILE A 196 4.50 -11.37 1.59
CA ILE A 196 4.06 -12.73 2.00
C ILE A 196 3.28 -12.80 3.33
N PRO A 197 3.68 -12.13 4.44
CA PRO A 197 3.03 -12.28 5.73
C PRO A 197 1.53 -11.94 5.72
N GLY A 198 1.09 -11.07 4.79
CA GLY A 198 -0.32 -10.73 4.61
C GLY A 198 -1.23 -11.91 4.27
N VAL A 199 -0.68 -13.03 3.77
CA VAL A 199 -1.42 -14.26 3.42
C VAL A 199 -1.77 -15.08 4.67
N LEU A 200 -0.90 -15.09 5.67
CA LEU A 200 -0.97 -16.05 6.78
C LEU A 200 -2.05 -15.71 7.81
N PHE A 201 -2.54 -14.47 7.83
CA PHE A 201 -3.46 -13.96 8.85
C PHE A 201 -4.76 -13.43 8.25
N ILE A 202 -5.46 -14.23 7.45
CA ILE A 202 -6.80 -13.89 6.95
C ILE A 202 -7.86 -14.58 7.83
N PRO A 203 -8.37 -13.93 8.89
CA PRO A 203 -9.47 -14.49 9.67
C PRO A 203 -10.75 -14.54 8.84
N GLU A 204 -11.45 -15.67 8.92
CA GLU A 204 -12.68 -15.88 8.18
C GLU A 204 -13.85 -15.13 8.87
N SER A 205 -14.24 -13.95 8.38
CA SER A 205 -15.40 -13.20 8.93
C SER A 205 -16.74 -13.95 8.88
N SER A 206 -17.47 -13.85 9.99
CA SER A 206 -18.76 -14.50 10.28
C SER A 206 -19.90 -14.03 9.38
N ARG A 207 -19.92 -12.75 8.97
CA ARG A 207 -20.97 -12.19 8.08
C ARG A 207 -20.93 -12.77 6.67
N TRP A 208 -19.75 -13.03 6.14
CA TRP A 208 -19.62 -13.70 4.83
C TRP A 208 -19.96 -15.18 4.92
N LEU A 209 -19.63 -15.82 6.03
CA LEU A 209 -20.06 -17.20 6.29
C LEU A 209 -21.59 -17.26 6.29
N MET A 210 -22.26 -16.28 6.91
CA MET A 210 -23.72 -16.15 6.83
C MET A 210 -24.25 -15.92 5.41
N SER A 211 -23.66 -15.00 4.64
CA SER A 211 -24.14 -14.73 3.27
C SER A 211 -23.88 -15.87 2.27
N LYS A 212 -23.01 -16.82 2.64
CA LYS A 212 -22.74 -18.07 1.88
C LYS A 212 -23.48 -19.28 2.44
N ASN A 213 -24.48 -19.10 3.32
CA ASN A 213 -25.20 -20.18 4.00
C ASN A 213 -24.32 -21.11 4.85
N ARG A 214 -23.10 -20.70 5.23
CA ARG A 214 -22.20 -21.41 6.17
C ARG A 214 -22.49 -20.98 7.60
N ILE A 215 -23.75 -21.09 8.02
CA ILE A 215 -24.26 -20.69 9.35
C ILE A 215 -23.51 -21.37 10.52
N PRO A 216 -23.14 -22.67 10.47
CA PRO A 216 -22.47 -23.32 11.59
C PRO A 216 -21.11 -22.69 11.91
N GLU A 217 -20.37 -22.28 10.89
CA GLU A 217 -19.05 -21.67 11.05
C GLU A 217 -19.14 -20.24 11.54
N ALA A 218 -20.14 -19.48 11.06
CA ALA A 218 -20.45 -18.15 11.58
C ALA A 218 -20.77 -18.21 13.08
N LYS A 219 -21.57 -19.20 13.50
CA LYS A 219 -21.92 -19.45 14.91
C LYS A 219 -20.67 -19.72 15.75
N ARG A 220 -19.76 -20.58 15.26
CA ARG A 220 -18.48 -20.88 15.92
C ARG A 220 -17.62 -19.63 16.10
N LEU A 221 -17.52 -18.79 15.08
CA LEU A 221 -16.71 -17.57 15.13
C LEU A 221 -17.26 -16.55 16.16
N ILE A 222 -18.58 -16.37 16.19
CA ILE A 222 -19.24 -15.46 17.14
C ILE A 222 -19.09 -15.99 18.58
N GLN A 223 -19.19 -17.30 18.79
CA GLN A 223 -18.96 -17.92 20.09
C GLN A 223 -17.51 -17.76 20.57
N ILE A 224 -16.52 -17.85 19.68
CA ILE A 224 -15.11 -17.59 20.03
C ILE A 224 -14.94 -16.13 20.47
N ALA A 225 -15.49 -15.17 19.71
CA ALA A 225 -15.43 -13.76 20.07
C ALA A 225 -16.13 -13.46 21.41
N ALA A 226 -17.30 -14.07 21.65
CA ALA A 226 -18.02 -13.97 22.92
C ALA A 226 -17.21 -14.52 24.10
N LYS A 227 -16.56 -15.68 23.95
CA LYS A 227 -15.66 -16.25 24.96
C LYS A 227 -14.47 -15.33 25.26
N SER A 228 -13.81 -14.78 24.23
CA SER A 228 -12.71 -13.82 24.40
C SER A 228 -13.16 -12.55 25.13
N ASN A 229 -14.38 -12.09 24.88
CA ASN A 229 -14.98 -10.93 25.53
C ASN A 229 -15.64 -11.25 26.89
N LYS A 230 -15.56 -12.50 27.36
CA LYS A 230 -16.19 -12.99 28.61
C LYS A 230 -17.71 -12.75 28.66
N VAL A 231 -18.38 -12.77 27.50
CA VAL A 231 -19.83 -12.64 27.38
C VAL A 231 -20.43 -14.01 27.05
N THR A 232 -21.46 -14.42 27.79
CA THR A 232 -22.27 -15.61 27.49
C THR A 232 -23.44 -15.21 26.60
N ILE A 233 -23.43 -15.67 25.35
CA ILE A 233 -24.56 -15.52 24.43
C ILE A 233 -25.37 -16.82 24.49
N SER A 234 -26.66 -16.74 24.84
CA SER A 234 -27.56 -17.90 24.76
C SER A 234 -27.75 -18.33 23.30
N GLU A 235 -27.93 -19.63 23.08
CA GLU A 235 -28.14 -20.17 21.72
C GLU A 235 -29.35 -19.54 21.02
N GLU A 236 -30.41 -19.24 21.76
CA GLU A 236 -31.61 -18.56 21.25
C GLU A 236 -31.32 -17.15 20.75
N THR A 237 -30.61 -16.34 21.53
CA THR A 237 -30.24 -14.96 21.12
C THR A 237 -29.29 -14.98 19.93
N LEU A 238 -28.40 -15.98 19.86
CA LEU A 238 -27.52 -16.14 18.71
C LEU A 238 -28.32 -16.50 17.45
N ASN A 239 -29.23 -17.47 17.54
CA ASN A 239 -30.05 -17.88 16.41
C ASN A 239 -31.00 -16.76 15.95
N SER A 240 -31.56 -15.96 16.85
CA SER A 240 -32.42 -14.82 16.48
C SER A 240 -31.65 -13.66 15.82
N LEU A 241 -30.41 -13.40 16.27
CA LEU A 241 -29.52 -12.43 15.62
C LEU A 241 -29.09 -12.90 14.23
N LEU A 242 -28.83 -14.19 14.06
CA LEU A 242 -28.49 -14.78 12.76
C LEU A 242 -29.69 -14.74 11.81
N ALA A 243 -30.89 -15.11 12.27
CA ALA A 243 -32.12 -15.10 11.47
C ALA A 243 -32.54 -13.68 11.04
N SER A 244 -32.49 -12.70 11.94
CA SER A 244 -32.78 -11.29 11.59
C SER A 244 -31.76 -10.71 10.61
N THR A 245 -30.50 -11.11 10.71
CA THR A 245 -29.46 -10.73 9.74
C THR A 245 -29.71 -11.37 8.38
N GLU A 246 -30.14 -12.64 8.34
CA GLU A 246 -30.48 -13.37 7.12
C GLU A 246 -31.71 -12.78 6.41
N GLU A 247 -32.74 -12.41 7.16
CA GLU A 247 -33.91 -11.69 6.65
C GLU A 247 -33.52 -10.32 6.09
N SER A 248 -32.63 -9.58 6.76
CA SER A 248 -32.13 -8.28 6.27
C SER A 248 -31.38 -8.39 4.94
N PHE A 249 -30.73 -9.53 4.66
CA PHE A 249 -30.15 -9.81 3.34
C PHE A 249 -31.19 -10.16 2.26
N LYS A 250 -32.31 -10.79 2.64
CA LYS A 250 -33.40 -11.18 1.72
C LYS A 250 -34.40 -10.05 1.43
N THR A 251 -34.55 -9.10 2.35
CA THR A 251 -35.58 -8.03 2.31
C THR A 251 -35.12 -6.71 1.70
N LYS A 252 -33.92 -6.64 1.10
CA LYS A 252 -33.53 -5.47 0.30
C LYS A 252 -34.52 -5.31 -0.87
N ASP A 253 -35.41 -4.34 -0.74
CA ASP A 253 -36.37 -3.97 -1.79
C ASP A 253 -35.61 -3.69 -3.09
N PRO A 254 -35.83 -4.47 -4.17
CA PRO A 254 -35.09 -4.32 -5.42
C PRO A 254 -35.28 -2.95 -6.08
N ASN A 255 -36.29 -2.17 -5.66
CA ASN A 255 -36.54 -0.82 -6.16
C ASN A 255 -35.76 0.28 -5.45
N ILE A 256 -35.15 0.02 -4.28
CA ILE A 256 -34.29 0.99 -3.61
C ILE A 256 -32.89 0.87 -4.22
N LYS A 257 -32.55 1.79 -5.12
CA LYS A 257 -31.19 1.88 -5.68
C LYS A 257 -30.19 2.05 -4.54
N ALA A 258 -29.16 1.21 -4.51
CA ALA A 258 -28.05 1.37 -3.59
C ALA A 258 -27.45 2.77 -3.77
N ALA A 259 -27.25 3.48 -2.64
CA ALA A 259 -26.60 4.78 -2.64
C ALA A 259 -25.23 4.66 -3.32
N SER A 260 -24.88 5.65 -4.13
CA SER A 260 -23.62 5.68 -4.88
C SER A 260 -22.80 6.91 -4.53
N VAL A 261 -21.50 6.88 -4.80
CA VAL A 261 -20.59 8.03 -4.66
C VAL A 261 -21.13 9.31 -5.30
N VAL A 262 -21.87 9.21 -6.41
CA VAL A 262 -22.48 10.37 -7.10
C VAL A 262 -23.53 11.08 -6.22
N ASP A 263 -24.18 10.35 -5.31
CA ASP A 263 -25.18 10.91 -4.40
C ASP A 263 -24.56 11.90 -3.40
N ILE A 264 -23.27 11.75 -3.09
CA ILE A 264 -22.53 12.69 -2.24
C ILE A 264 -22.54 14.10 -2.85
N ILE A 265 -22.39 14.18 -4.17
CA ILE A 265 -22.43 15.45 -4.89
C ILE A 265 -23.88 15.89 -5.06
N LYS A 266 -24.81 14.98 -5.34
CA LYS A 266 -26.21 15.29 -5.63
C LYS A 266 -26.94 15.93 -4.46
N TYR A 267 -26.73 15.45 -3.23
CA TYR A 267 -27.46 15.94 -2.05
C TYR A 267 -26.67 17.03 -1.30
N PRO A 268 -27.23 18.25 -1.10
CA PRO A 268 -26.51 19.37 -0.49
C PRO A 268 -26.01 19.12 0.95
N SER A 269 -26.77 18.37 1.75
CA SER A 269 -26.40 18.01 3.12
C SER A 269 -25.20 17.07 3.17
N LEU A 270 -25.15 16.07 2.27
CA LEU A 270 -24.01 15.17 2.13
C LEU A 270 -22.79 15.92 1.60
N ARG A 271 -22.96 16.76 0.57
CA ARG A 271 -21.89 17.59 0.01
C ARG A 271 -21.22 18.45 1.09
N LYS A 272 -21.99 19.14 1.94
CA LYS A 272 -21.45 19.95 3.03
C LYS A 272 -20.63 19.12 4.02
N ARG A 273 -21.16 17.94 4.43
CA ARG A 273 -20.45 17.04 5.35
C ARG A 273 -19.16 16.50 4.73
N THR A 274 -19.18 16.14 3.45
CA THR A 274 -18.01 15.68 2.72
C THR A 274 -16.94 16.77 2.60
N LEU A 275 -17.31 18.02 2.33
CA LEU A 275 -16.35 19.13 2.29
C LEU A 275 -15.69 19.38 3.64
N ILE A 276 -16.44 19.26 4.75
CA ILE A 276 -15.88 19.36 6.10
C ILE A 276 -14.91 18.21 6.35
N ILE A 277 -15.31 16.96 6.03
CA ILE A 277 -14.44 15.79 6.19
C ILE A 277 -13.17 15.91 5.35
N PHE A 278 -13.25 16.46 4.13
CA PHE A 278 -12.07 16.72 3.29
C PHE A 278 -11.15 17.83 3.83
N PHE A 279 -11.69 18.77 4.61
CA PHE A 279 -10.88 19.81 5.25
C PHE A 279 -10.21 19.31 6.53
N ASP A 280 -10.87 18.42 7.28
CA ASP A 280 -10.34 17.86 8.52
C ASP A 280 -9.28 16.74 8.30
N TRP A 281 -9.24 16.16 7.09
CA TRP A 281 -8.29 15.13 6.68
C TRP A 281 -6.99 15.73 6.14
#